data_AF-A0A4R3L7Q6-F1
#
_entry.id   AF-A0A4R3L7Q6-F1
#
_cell.length_a   1.000
_cell.length_b   1.000
_cell.length_c   1.000
_cell.angle_alpha   90.00
_cell.angle_beta   90.00
_cell.angle_gamma   90.00
#
_symmetry.space_group_name_H-M   'P 1'
#
loop_
_entity.id
_entity.type
_entity.pdbx_description
1 polymer ?
#
loop_
_entity_poly.entity_id
_entity_poly.type
_entity_poly.pdbx_seq_one_letter_code
_entity_poly.pdbx_strand_id
1 'polypeptide(L)'
;MGLQFVSKKGPSQQVYVLKLAELVKKNHELFIYLARIFTTYRKKEIHDFKQFHSFVKMIVQHPRLSLSKQERHQLMELIHLIYQHSNFQMIRAEFLEEMTAYFGPFQTADPSPQVYREPSIYENHVLIGETGHKCDVVFFEKVDRPMELIECKSTLATFMTLTKDFETTRKSTKGKITYLNKVREYLMVHYVEPVLFFSCYDTNIDVIKENIYSNWGFTHYLFLNPIQLCKKK
;
A
#
# COMPACT_ATOMS: atom_id res chain seq x y z
N MET A 1 13.71 -23.20 16.43
CA MET A 1 12.47 -22.43 16.67
C MET A 1 12.47 -21.26 15.69
N GLY A 2 11.31 -20.77 15.27
CA GLY A 2 11.26 -19.71 14.26
C GLY A 2 9.88 -19.07 14.16
N LEU A 3 9.84 -17.96 13.43
CA LEU A 3 8.65 -17.15 13.20
C LEU A 3 7.55 -17.94 12.50
N GLN A 4 6.31 -17.79 12.98
CA GLN A 4 5.10 -18.35 12.41
C GLN A 4 4.16 -17.23 11.97
N PHE A 5 3.60 -17.36 10.77
CA PHE A 5 2.66 -16.38 10.19
C PHE A 5 1.26 -17.00 10.08
N VAL A 6 0.36 -16.57 10.96
CA VAL A 6 -0.98 -17.16 11.17
C VAL A 6 -2.07 -16.17 10.74
N SER A 7 -3.29 -16.66 10.46
CA SER A 7 -4.48 -15.84 10.16
C SER A 7 -4.29 -14.88 8.96
N LYS A 8 -3.72 -15.41 7.89
CA LYS A 8 -3.42 -14.71 6.63
C LYS A 8 -4.66 -14.53 5.76
N LYS A 9 -4.85 -13.32 5.22
CA LYS A 9 -5.85 -13.02 4.19
C LYS A 9 -5.35 -13.55 2.83
N GLY A 10 -6.25 -14.05 1.99
CA GLY A 10 -5.94 -14.32 0.58
C GLY A 10 -5.80 -13.04 -0.24
N PRO A 11 -5.43 -13.13 -1.52
CA PRO A 11 -5.57 -12.02 -2.47
C PRO A 11 -7.01 -11.49 -2.50
N SER A 12 -7.19 -10.21 -2.87
CA SER A 12 -8.53 -9.63 -2.97
C SER A 12 -9.39 -10.45 -3.94
N GLN A 13 -10.62 -10.76 -3.54
CA GLN A 13 -11.61 -11.43 -4.39
C GLN A 13 -12.55 -10.43 -5.07
N GLN A 14 -12.30 -9.12 -4.90
CA GLN A 14 -13.14 -8.10 -5.49
C GLN A 14 -12.87 -7.98 -6.99
N VAL A 15 -13.90 -8.20 -7.80
CA VAL A 15 -13.82 -8.24 -9.27
C VAL A 15 -13.17 -6.99 -9.86
N TYR A 16 -13.46 -5.82 -9.30
CA TYR A 16 -12.87 -4.56 -9.77
C TYR A 16 -11.37 -4.47 -9.49
N VAL A 17 -10.93 -4.97 -8.32
CA VAL A 17 -9.51 -5.02 -7.93
C VAL A 17 -8.78 -5.99 -8.83
N LEU A 18 -9.33 -7.19 -9.04
CA LEU A 18 -8.76 -8.21 -9.91
C LEU A 18 -8.58 -7.72 -11.34
N LYS A 19 -9.62 -7.10 -11.93
CA LYS A 19 -9.55 -6.55 -13.29
C LYS A 19 -8.50 -5.45 -13.43
N LEU A 20 -8.42 -4.52 -12.47
CA LEU A 20 -7.37 -3.50 -12.49
C LEU A 20 -5.98 -4.12 -12.33
N ALA A 21 -5.84 -5.09 -11.43
CA ALA A 21 -4.59 -5.79 -11.18
C ALA A 21 -4.09 -6.51 -12.44
N GLU A 22 -4.96 -7.18 -13.18
CA GLU A 22 -4.60 -7.83 -14.44
C GLU A 22 -4.09 -6.83 -15.50
N LEU A 23 -4.76 -5.68 -15.64
CA LEU A 23 -4.33 -4.64 -16.56
C LEU A 23 -2.96 -4.06 -16.16
N VAL A 24 -2.73 -3.83 -14.86
CA VAL A 24 -1.42 -3.38 -14.37
C VAL A 24 -0.35 -4.45 -14.58
N LYS A 25 -0.64 -5.73 -14.32
CA LYS A 25 0.33 -6.82 -14.51
C LYS A 25 0.82 -6.93 -15.96
N LYS A 26 -0.03 -6.55 -16.93
CA LYS A 26 0.32 -6.45 -18.36
C LYS A 26 1.05 -5.15 -18.72
N ASN A 27 0.86 -4.09 -17.94
CA ASN A 27 1.43 -2.77 -18.18
C ASN A 27 1.69 -2.07 -16.83
N HIS A 28 2.88 -2.25 -16.26
CA HIS A 28 3.17 -1.81 -14.89
C HIS A 28 3.06 -0.31 -14.71
N GLU A 29 3.42 0.48 -15.73
CA GLU A 29 3.29 1.93 -15.70
C GLU A 29 1.85 2.39 -15.44
N LEU A 30 0.85 1.59 -15.86
CA LEU A 30 -0.56 1.89 -15.63
C LEU A 30 -0.87 2.17 -14.16
N PHE A 31 -0.18 1.51 -13.23
CA PHE A 31 -0.38 1.74 -11.80
C PHE A 31 -0.11 3.19 -11.40
N ILE A 32 0.95 3.82 -11.94
CA ILE A 32 1.30 5.22 -11.67
C ILE A 32 0.17 6.15 -12.12
N TYR A 33 -0.43 5.87 -13.28
CA TYR A 33 -1.52 6.65 -13.82
C TYR A 33 -2.83 6.45 -13.05
N LEU A 34 -3.15 5.22 -12.64
CA LEU A 34 -4.30 4.92 -11.78
C LEU A 34 -4.16 5.58 -10.41
N ALA A 35 -2.96 5.56 -9.84
CA ALA A 35 -2.68 6.24 -8.59
C ALA A 35 -2.97 7.74 -8.67
N ARG A 36 -2.58 8.41 -9.77
CA ARG A 36 -2.91 9.82 -10.02
C ARG A 36 -4.42 10.06 -10.02
N ILE A 37 -5.20 9.22 -10.71
CA ILE A 37 -6.67 9.32 -10.71
C ILE A 37 -7.21 9.20 -9.27
N PHE A 38 -6.77 8.18 -8.54
CA PHE A 38 -7.18 7.93 -7.17
C PHE A 38 -6.78 9.03 -6.18
N THR A 39 -5.64 9.69 -6.37
CA THR A 39 -5.25 10.84 -5.55
C THR A 39 -6.05 12.09 -5.84
N THR A 40 -6.32 12.38 -7.13
CA THR A 40 -6.94 13.63 -7.57
C THR A 40 -8.44 13.67 -7.27
N TYR A 41 -9.15 12.55 -7.42
CA TYR A 41 -10.60 12.51 -7.19
C TYR A 41 -10.93 11.56 -6.04
N ARG A 42 -11.18 12.09 -4.83
CA ARG A 42 -11.46 11.28 -3.63
C ARG A 42 -12.97 11.11 -3.39
N LYS A 43 -13.69 10.41 -4.30
CA LYS A 43 -15.13 10.07 -4.28
C LYS A 43 -16.17 11.20 -4.10
N LYS A 44 -15.97 12.12 -3.16
CA LYS A 44 -16.88 13.22 -2.83
C LYS A 44 -16.63 14.50 -3.64
N GLU A 45 -15.64 14.49 -4.52
CA GLU A 45 -15.16 15.68 -5.24
C GLU A 45 -15.52 15.64 -6.74
N ILE A 46 -16.24 14.62 -7.23
CA ILE A 46 -16.77 14.65 -8.60
C ILE A 46 -18.01 15.53 -8.62
N HIS A 47 -17.80 16.83 -8.48
CA HIS A 47 -18.83 17.84 -8.68
C HIS A 47 -19.07 18.09 -10.17
N ASP A 48 -18.05 17.85 -11.00
CA ASP A 48 -18.12 17.91 -12.46
C ASP A 48 -17.72 16.56 -13.08
N PHE A 49 -18.72 15.79 -13.47
CA PHE A 49 -18.54 14.50 -14.13
C PHE A 49 -17.86 14.64 -15.51
N LYS A 50 -18.06 15.76 -16.23
CA LYS A 50 -17.41 15.98 -17.53
C LYS A 50 -15.91 16.24 -17.36
N GLN A 51 -15.53 17.01 -16.35
CA GLN A 51 -14.13 17.24 -16.02
C GLN A 51 -13.44 15.93 -15.61
N PHE A 52 -14.08 15.13 -14.73
CA PHE A 52 -13.57 13.82 -14.34
C PHE A 52 -13.39 12.89 -15.56
N HIS A 53 -14.42 12.77 -16.41
CA HIS A 53 -14.35 11.93 -17.60
C HIS A 53 -13.22 12.37 -18.54
N SER A 54 -13.04 13.67 -18.73
CA SER A 54 -11.98 14.23 -19.57
C SER A 54 -10.60 13.95 -18.98
N PHE A 55 -10.44 14.06 -17.66
CA PHE A 55 -9.19 13.74 -16.98
C PHE A 55 -8.85 12.24 -17.10
N VAL A 56 -9.80 11.35 -16.82
CA VAL A 56 -9.61 9.91 -16.99
C VAL A 56 -9.25 9.57 -18.44
N LYS A 57 -9.96 10.15 -19.41
CA LYS A 57 -9.65 9.96 -20.83
C LYS A 57 -8.24 10.38 -21.18
N MET A 58 -7.80 11.58 -20.75
CA MET A 58 -6.44 12.07 -20.96
C MET A 58 -5.39 11.10 -20.39
N ILE A 59 -5.61 10.60 -19.18
CA ILE A 59 -4.71 9.65 -18.52
C ILE A 59 -4.67 8.32 -19.25
N VAL A 60 -5.82 7.73 -19.58
CA VAL A 60 -5.92 6.43 -20.26
C VAL A 60 -5.41 6.50 -21.70
N GLN A 61 -5.47 7.68 -22.34
CA GLN A 61 -4.95 7.92 -23.69
C GLN A 61 -3.46 8.29 -23.71
N HIS A 62 -2.78 8.32 -22.56
CA HIS A 62 -1.38 8.71 -22.50
C HIS A 62 -0.52 7.77 -23.39
N PRO A 63 0.41 8.33 -24.20
CA PRO A 63 1.17 7.56 -25.20
C PRO A 63 2.12 6.53 -24.60
N ARG A 64 2.58 6.73 -23.35
CA ARG A 64 3.41 5.74 -22.64
C ARG A 64 2.65 4.48 -22.23
N LEU A 65 1.32 4.54 -22.16
CA LEU A 65 0.52 3.35 -21.90
C LEU A 65 0.38 2.54 -23.19
N SER A 66 1.11 1.43 -23.28
CA SER A 66 0.95 0.40 -24.32
C SER A 66 -0.37 -0.39 -24.15
N LEU A 67 -1.50 0.29 -24.29
CA LEU A 67 -2.85 -0.30 -24.24
C LEU A 67 -3.52 -0.25 -25.61
N SER A 68 -4.15 -1.35 -26.00
CA SER A 68 -4.99 -1.42 -27.20
C SER A 68 -6.24 -0.53 -27.06
N LYS A 69 -6.91 -0.25 -28.19
CA LYS A 69 -8.16 0.54 -28.18
C LYS A 69 -9.24 -0.11 -27.30
N GLN A 70 -9.33 -1.43 -27.33
CA GLN A 70 -10.28 -2.20 -26.51
C GLN A 70 -9.93 -2.10 -25.02
N GLU A 71 -8.67 -2.29 -24.65
CA GLU A 71 -8.22 -2.19 -23.25
C GLU A 71 -8.43 -0.77 -22.69
N ARG A 72 -8.17 0.27 -23.50
CA ARG A 72 -8.44 1.66 -23.09
C ARG A 72 -9.93 1.89 -22.82
N HIS A 73 -10.80 1.37 -23.67
CA HIS A 73 -12.25 1.48 -23.46
C HIS A 73 -12.69 0.74 -22.20
N GLN A 74 -12.28 -0.52 -22.04
CA GLN A 74 -12.56 -1.33 -20.85
C GLN A 74 -12.04 -0.67 -19.57
N LEU A 75 -10.83 -0.11 -19.61
CA LEU A 75 -10.25 0.59 -18.47
C LEU A 75 -11.05 1.85 -18.11
N MET A 76 -11.45 2.64 -19.11
CA MET A 76 -12.30 3.81 -18.86
C MET A 76 -13.61 3.39 -18.20
N GLU A 77 -14.34 2.41 -18.75
CA GLU A 77 -15.58 1.91 -18.16
C GLU A 77 -15.38 1.41 -16.73
N LEU A 78 -14.33 0.62 -16.51
CA LEU A 78 -13.97 0.08 -15.20
C LEU A 78 -13.72 1.18 -14.17
N ILE A 79 -12.99 2.23 -14.53
CA ILE A 79 -12.76 3.39 -13.66
C ILE A 79 -14.09 4.06 -13.30
N HIS A 80 -14.98 4.30 -14.27
CA HIS A 80 -16.28 4.92 -13.99
C HIS A 80 -17.12 4.08 -13.02
N LEU A 81 -17.19 2.76 -13.24
CA LEU A 81 -17.90 1.83 -12.36
C LEU A 81 -17.34 1.86 -10.93
N ILE A 82 -16.02 1.86 -10.79
CA ILE A 82 -15.36 1.93 -9.47
C ILE A 82 -15.73 3.21 -8.73
N TYR A 83 -15.75 4.35 -9.43
CA TYR A 83 -16.05 5.65 -8.83
C TYR A 83 -17.52 5.82 -8.43
N GLN A 84 -18.42 5.15 -9.14
CA GLN A 84 -19.85 5.08 -8.78
C GLN A 84 -20.14 4.06 -7.68
N HIS A 85 -19.20 3.13 -7.41
CA HIS A 85 -19.41 2.06 -6.46
C HIS A 85 -19.50 2.56 -5.01
N SER A 86 -20.46 2.04 -4.24
CA SER A 86 -20.64 2.37 -2.80
C SER A 86 -19.35 2.11 -2.00
N ASN A 87 -18.68 0.99 -2.27
CA ASN A 87 -17.44 0.58 -1.61
C ASN A 87 -16.13 1.09 -2.26
N PHE A 88 -16.16 2.18 -3.03
CA PHE A 88 -14.97 2.77 -3.68
C PHE A 88 -13.70 2.84 -2.80
N GLN A 89 -13.83 3.27 -1.54
CA GLN A 89 -12.68 3.39 -0.63
C GLN A 89 -12.03 2.03 -0.34
N MET A 90 -12.86 0.99 -0.19
CA MET A 90 -12.39 -0.38 0.01
C MET A 90 -11.72 -0.91 -1.25
N ILE A 91 -12.34 -0.72 -2.43
CA ILE A 91 -11.74 -1.12 -3.71
C ILE A 91 -10.35 -0.49 -3.89
N ARG A 92 -10.21 0.79 -3.57
CA ARG A 92 -8.93 1.49 -3.64
C ARG A 92 -7.89 0.98 -2.66
N ALA A 93 -8.29 0.69 -1.42
CA ALA A 93 -7.37 0.16 -0.42
C ALA A 93 -6.88 -1.24 -0.82
N GLU A 94 -7.80 -2.14 -1.18
CA GLU A 94 -7.46 -3.49 -1.60
C GLU A 94 -6.63 -3.53 -2.89
N PHE A 95 -6.89 -2.61 -3.82
CA PHE A 95 -6.06 -2.48 -5.01
C PHE A 95 -4.62 -2.04 -4.68
N LEU A 96 -4.43 -1.15 -3.71
CA LEU A 96 -3.09 -0.74 -3.28
C LEU A 96 -2.34 -1.93 -2.64
N GLU A 97 -3.02 -2.68 -1.78
CA GLU A 97 -2.46 -3.90 -1.16
C GLU A 97 -2.09 -4.94 -2.22
N GLU A 98 -2.96 -5.16 -3.21
CA GLU A 98 -2.71 -6.09 -4.31
C GLU A 98 -1.48 -5.70 -5.13
N MET A 99 -1.34 -4.42 -5.44
CA MET A 99 -0.19 -3.92 -6.20
C MET A 99 1.09 -3.92 -5.36
N THR A 100 1.00 -3.59 -4.07
CA THR A 100 2.14 -3.65 -3.15
C THR A 100 2.67 -5.08 -3.04
N ALA A 101 1.78 -6.07 -2.87
CA ALA A 101 2.13 -7.47 -2.83
C ALA A 101 2.71 -8.00 -4.17
N TYR A 102 2.25 -7.45 -5.31
CA TYR A 102 2.73 -7.84 -6.63
C TYR A 102 4.11 -7.25 -6.99
N PHE A 103 4.35 -5.99 -6.64
CA PHE A 103 5.58 -5.28 -7.00
C PHE A 103 6.75 -5.57 -6.07
N GLY A 104 6.48 -5.91 -4.80
CA GLY A 104 7.52 -6.24 -3.84
C GLY A 104 8.19 -7.60 -4.13
N PRO A 105 9.26 -7.93 -3.38
CA PRO A 105 9.88 -7.16 -2.30
C PRO A 105 10.69 -5.94 -2.80
N PHE A 106 10.91 -4.91 -1.97
CA PHE A 106 11.50 -3.63 -2.37
C PHE A 106 12.96 -3.44 -1.97
N GLN A 107 13.45 -4.15 -0.96
CA GLN A 107 14.83 -4.17 -0.51
C GLN A 107 15.45 -5.56 -0.55
N THR A 108 14.68 -6.64 -0.36
CA THR A 108 15.28 -7.98 -0.47
C THR A 108 15.75 -8.25 -1.91
N ALA A 109 16.84 -9.03 -2.01
CA ALA A 109 17.42 -9.45 -3.28
C ALA A 109 16.80 -10.76 -3.79
N ASP A 110 16.05 -11.48 -2.95
CA ASP A 110 15.37 -12.70 -3.35
C ASP A 110 14.21 -12.37 -4.31
N PRO A 111 14.18 -12.93 -5.53
CA PRO A 111 13.08 -12.74 -6.46
C PRO A 111 11.78 -13.43 -6.03
N SER A 112 11.79 -14.28 -4.99
CA SER A 112 10.68 -15.16 -4.61
C SER A 112 10.44 -15.30 -3.09
N PRO A 113 10.35 -14.20 -2.31
CA PRO A 113 10.06 -14.30 -0.89
C PRO A 113 8.65 -14.86 -0.64
N GLN A 114 8.42 -15.39 0.55
CA GLN A 114 7.08 -15.69 1.01
C GLN A 114 6.33 -14.38 1.26
N VAL A 115 5.12 -14.28 0.71
CA VAL A 115 4.25 -13.11 0.87
C VAL A 115 3.08 -13.46 1.77
N TYR A 116 2.92 -12.70 2.84
CA TYR A 116 1.83 -12.83 3.81
C TYR A 116 0.99 -11.57 3.82
N ARG A 117 -0.34 -11.68 3.81
CA ARG A 117 -1.26 -10.54 3.90
C ARG A 117 -2.01 -10.57 5.21
N GLU A 118 -1.97 -9.47 5.94
CA GLU A 118 -2.52 -9.37 7.29
C GLU A 118 -2.18 -10.58 8.19
N PRO A 119 -0.89 -11.00 8.31
CA PRO A 119 -0.54 -12.07 9.22
C PRO A 119 -0.54 -11.58 10.67
N SER A 120 -0.90 -12.47 11.58
CA SER A 120 -0.42 -12.43 12.96
C SER A 120 0.93 -13.14 13.01
N ILE A 121 1.93 -12.52 13.64
CA ILE A 121 3.29 -13.07 13.73
C ILE A 121 3.48 -13.67 15.12
N TYR A 122 3.87 -14.93 15.19
CA TYR A 122 4.09 -15.66 16.44
C TYR A 122 5.51 -16.23 16.53
N GLU A 123 6.02 -16.32 17.74
CA GLU A 123 7.16 -17.17 18.09
C GLU A 123 6.83 -17.95 19.36
N ASN A 124 7.00 -19.28 19.32
CA ASN A 124 6.72 -20.16 20.46
C ASN A 124 5.33 -19.92 21.09
N HIS A 125 4.31 -19.73 20.24
CA HIS A 125 2.92 -19.41 20.62
C HIS A 125 2.69 -18.03 21.26
N VAL A 126 3.70 -17.16 21.30
CA VAL A 126 3.60 -15.77 21.75
C VAL A 126 3.36 -14.85 20.55
N LEU A 127 2.34 -14.00 20.62
CA LEU A 127 2.02 -13.02 19.59
C LEU A 127 3.01 -11.85 19.63
N ILE A 128 3.76 -11.64 18.55
CA ILE A 128 4.69 -10.54 18.39
C ILE A 128 3.91 -9.26 18.02
N GLY A 129 4.28 -8.14 18.64
CA GLY A 129 3.61 -6.85 18.48
C GLY A 129 2.51 -6.59 19.52
N GLU A 130 2.08 -7.61 20.27
CA GLU A 130 1.20 -7.52 21.45
C GLU A 130 -0.08 -6.68 21.28
N THR A 131 -0.63 -6.63 20.07
CA THR A 131 -1.90 -5.95 19.80
C THR A 131 -2.75 -6.78 18.85
N GLY A 132 -4.05 -6.48 18.76
CA GLY A 132 -4.92 -7.06 17.73
C GLY A 132 -4.69 -6.49 16.32
N HIS A 133 -3.71 -5.61 16.13
CA HIS A 133 -3.36 -5.05 14.83
C HIS A 133 -2.45 -6.02 14.05
N LYS A 134 -2.42 -5.87 12.72
CA LYS A 134 -1.66 -6.70 11.80
C LYS A 134 -1.11 -5.84 10.67
N CYS A 135 0.07 -6.15 10.13
CA CYS A 135 0.63 -5.44 8.98
C CYS A 135 -0.06 -5.87 7.69
N ASP A 136 -0.31 -4.94 6.75
CA ASP A 136 -1.12 -5.26 5.56
C ASP A 136 -0.40 -6.26 4.63
N VAL A 137 0.90 -6.10 4.39
CA VAL A 137 1.72 -7.03 3.59
C VAL A 137 3.07 -7.27 4.27
N VAL A 138 3.50 -8.53 4.32
CA VAL A 138 4.80 -8.95 4.86
C VAL A 138 5.54 -9.81 3.85
N PHE A 139 6.76 -9.42 3.52
CA PHE A 139 7.69 -10.23 2.74
C PHE A 139 8.72 -10.87 3.66
N PHE A 140 8.78 -12.19 3.65
CA PHE A 140 9.68 -12.98 4.48
C PHE A 140 10.42 -14.01 3.65
N GLU A 141 11.75 -13.96 3.70
CA GLU A 141 12.63 -14.95 3.06
C GLU A 141 13.08 -15.98 4.10
N LYS A 142 13.81 -15.50 5.10
CA LYS A 142 14.41 -16.30 6.17
C LYS A 142 14.75 -15.42 7.38
N VAL A 143 14.98 -16.08 8.52
CA VAL A 143 15.15 -15.42 9.84
C VAL A 143 16.43 -14.58 9.97
N ASP A 144 17.47 -14.86 9.19
CA ASP A 144 18.75 -14.15 9.16
C ASP A 144 18.78 -13.03 8.09
N ARG A 145 17.62 -12.63 7.57
CA ARG A 145 17.46 -11.53 6.61
C ARG A 145 16.39 -10.54 7.08
N PRO A 146 16.51 -9.26 6.70
CA PRO A 146 15.46 -8.29 6.98
C PRO A 146 14.12 -8.71 6.35
N MET A 147 13.10 -8.79 7.18
CA MET A 147 11.70 -8.89 6.73
C MET A 147 11.21 -7.50 6.30
N GLU A 148 10.39 -7.43 5.25
CA GLU A 148 9.72 -6.18 4.89
C GLU A 148 8.28 -6.19 5.41
N LEU A 149 7.95 -5.22 6.27
CA LEU A 149 6.62 -5.00 6.82
C LEU A 149 6.05 -3.76 6.15
N ILE A 150 4.97 -3.91 5.38
CA ILE A 150 4.40 -2.83 4.56
C ILE A 150 2.97 -2.54 4.96
N GLU A 151 2.75 -1.30 5.38
CA GLU A 151 1.44 -0.77 5.67
C GLU A 151 0.89 0.02 4.48
N CYS A 152 -0.28 -0.34 3.98
CA CYS A 152 -0.92 0.27 2.83
C CYS A 152 -1.90 1.36 3.27
N LYS A 153 -1.70 2.59 2.79
CA LYS A 153 -2.60 3.71 3.06
C LYS A 153 -2.82 4.49 1.77
N SER A 154 -4.05 4.43 1.26
CA SER A 154 -4.46 5.15 0.04
C SER A 154 -4.13 6.64 0.08
N THR A 155 -4.10 7.24 1.27
CA THR A 155 -3.65 8.61 1.48
C THR A 155 -2.94 8.74 2.83
N LEU A 156 -1.64 9.02 2.80
CA LEU A 156 -0.85 9.15 4.03
C LEU A 156 -1.24 10.36 4.84
N ALA A 157 -1.57 11.50 4.22
CA ALA A 157 -1.96 12.72 4.94
C ALA A 157 -3.19 12.54 5.85
N THR A 158 -4.07 11.57 5.54
CA THR A 158 -5.23 11.24 6.38
C THR A 158 -4.89 10.32 7.54
N PHE A 159 -3.82 9.54 7.40
CA PHE A 159 -3.34 8.60 8.39
C PHE A 159 -2.34 9.27 9.34
N MET A 160 -1.42 10.07 8.80
CA MET A 160 -0.34 10.79 9.47
C MET A 160 -0.49 12.27 9.15
N THR A 161 -1.39 12.92 9.90
CA THR A 161 -1.70 14.34 9.71
C THR A 161 -0.47 15.19 9.98
N LEU A 162 -0.14 16.06 9.02
CA LEU A 162 1.06 16.91 8.99
C LEU A 162 1.23 17.87 10.17
N THR A 163 0.17 18.08 10.96
CA THR A 163 0.12 19.14 11.98
C THR A 163 -0.13 18.61 13.38
N LYS A 164 -0.20 17.29 13.57
CA LYS A 164 -0.54 16.69 14.86
C LYS A 164 0.60 15.86 15.39
N ASP A 165 0.89 16.02 16.67
CA ASP A 165 1.80 15.13 17.39
C ASP A 165 1.22 13.71 17.44
N PHE A 166 2.11 12.73 17.58
CA PHE A 166 1.72 11.32 17.62
C PHE A 166 0.66 11.08 18.71
N GLU A 167 0.83 11.66 19.89
CA GLU A 167 -0.09 11.49 21.03
C GLU A 167 -1.52 11.97 20.76
N THR A 168 -1.68 12.99 19.92
CA THR A 168 -2.99 13.57 19.57
C THR A 168 -3.63 12.93 18.34
N THR A 169 -2.94 11.97 17.73
CA THR A 169 -3.42 11.26 16.54
C THR A 169 -4.48 10.21 16.91
N ARG A 170 -5.32 9.82 15.93
CA ARG A 170 -6.43 8.86 16.12
C ARG A 170 -5.93 7.55 16.73
N LYS A 171 -6.73 6.96 17.66
CA LYS A 171 -6.40 5.70 18.36
C LYS A 171 -6.04 4.56 17.41
N SER A 172 -6.74 4.44 16.28
CA SER A 172 -6.47 3.40 15.27
C SER A 172 -5.09 3.56 14.62
N THR A 173 -4.69 4.78 14.27
CA THR A 173 -3.34 5.08 13.77
C THR A 173 -2.30 4.77 14.83
N LYS A 174 -2.49 5.25 16.07
CA LYS A 174 -1.57 4.99 17.18
C LYS A 174 -1.36 3.50 17.38
N GLY A 175 -2.45 2.73 17.47
CA GLY A 175 -2.38 1.28 17.64
C GLY A 175 -1.60 0.58 16.51
N LYS A 176 -1.75 1.05 15.26
CA LYS A 176 -0.99 0.50 14.12
C LYS A 176 0.50 0.84 14.18
N ILE A 177 0.85 2.09 14.50
CA ILE A 177 2.26 2.51 14.66
C ILE A 177 2.90 1.78 15.85
N THR A 178 2.23 1.71 16.99
CA THR A 178 2.69 0.96 18.17
C THR A 178 2.92 -0.50 17.83
N TYR A 179 2.00 -1.15 17.10
CA TYR A 179 2.19 -2.51 16.64
C TYR A 179 3.46 -2.67 15.79
N LEU A 180 3.62 -1.84 14.75
CA LEU A 180 4.79 -1.91 13.85
C LEU A 180 6.11 -1.70 14.61
N ASN A 181 6.14 -0.76 15.56
CA ASN A 181 7.31 -0.51 16.40
C ASN A 181 7.61 -1.67 17.34
N LYS A 182 6.61 -2.25 18.02
CA LYS A 182 6.80 -3.42 18.88
C LYS A 182 7.30 -4.64 18.09
N VAL A 183 6.79 -4.86 16.88
CA VAL A 183 7.31 -5.92 15.98
C VAL A 183 8.77 -5.64 15.63
N ARG A 184 9.13 -4.40 15.28
CA ARG A 184 10.51 -4.02 14.98
C ARG A 184 11.43 -4.22 16.19
N GLU A 185 11.05 -3.73 17.36
CA GLU A 185 11.82 -3.90 18.61
C GLU A 185 12.10 -5.37 18.90
N TYR A 186 11.08 -6.22 18.79
CA TYR A 186 11.23 -7.67 18.98
C TYR A 186 12.21 -8.27 17.97
N LEU A 187 12.02 -7.98 16.68
CA LEU A 187 12.87 -8.53 15.61
C LEU A 187 14.31 -8.02 15.68
N MET A 188 14.55 -6.79 16.15
CA MET A 188 15.91 -6.27 16.39
C MET A 188 16.65 -7.01 17.51
N VAL A 189 15.92 -7.44 18.55
CA VAL A 189 16.52 -8.15 19.69
C VAL A 189 16.78 -9.63 19.37
N HIS A 190 15.87 -10.26 18.64
CA HIS A 190 15.88 -11.72 18.44
C HIS A 190 16.34 -12.17 17.05
N TYR A 191 16.32 -11.28 16.06
CA TYR A 191 16.54 -11.59 14.64
C TYR A 191 17.33 -10.45 13.96
N VAL A 192 16.97 -10.12 12.73
CA VAL A 192 17.49 -8.99 11.97
C VAL A 192 16.46 -7.87 11.99
N GLU A 193 16.95 -6.63 12.07
CA GLU A 193 16.11 -5.44 11.97
C GLU A 193 15.23 -5.50 10.71
N PRO A 194 13.89 -5.43 10.84
CA PRO A 194 13.01 -5.42 9.69
C PRO A 194 12.99 -4.04 9.04
N VAL A 195 12.59 -4.03 7.78
CA VAL A 195 12.36 -2.79 7.03
C VAL A 195 10.87 -2.46 7.09
N LEU A 196 10.53 -1.28 7.59
CA LEU A 196 9.15 -0.83 7.70
C LEU A 196 8.82 0.15 6.58
N PHE A 197 7.81 -0.17 5.76
CA PHE A 197 7.33 0.68 4.68
C PHE A 197 5.90 1.16 4.89
N PHE A 198 5.61 2.37 4.44
CA PHE A 198 4.27 2.83 4.10
C PHE A 198 4.10 2.91 2.59
N SER A 199 3.15 2.16 2.05
CA SER A 199 2.75 2.20 0.65
C SER A 199 1.55 3.12 0.47
N CYS A 200 1.55 3.96 -0.58
CA CYS A 200 0.46 4.91 -0.82
C CYS A 200 0.33 5.33 -2.29
N TYR A 201 -0.79 5.99 -2.62
CA TYR A 201 -0.97 6.61 -3.93
C TYR A 201 -0.36 8.01 -4.04
N ASP A 202 -0.11 8.69 -2.92
CA ASP A 202 0.42 10.06 -2.91
C ASP A 202 1.80 10.11 -3.58
N THR A 203 2.00 11.04 -4.52
CA THR A 203 3.28 11.18 -5.24
C THR A 203 4.26 12.10 -4.51
N ASN A 204 3.76 13.12 -3.81
CA ASN A 204 4.56 14.01 -2.98
C ASN A 204 4.56 13.51 -1.52
N ILE A 205 5.47 12.59 -1.23
CA ILE A 205 5.62 11.98 0.10
C ILE A 205 6.59 12.75 1.00
N ASP A 206 7.38 13.68 0.46
CA ASP A 206 8.49 14.32 1.18
C ASP A 206 8.00 15.16 2.36
N VAL A 207 6.94 15.95 2.15
CA VAL A 207 6.32 16.76 3.23
C VAL A 207 5.79 15.87 4.36
N ILE A 208 5.25 14.70 4.03
CA ILE A 208 4.72 13.76 5.01
C ILE A 208 5.84 13.06 5.77
N LYS A 209 6.91 12.69 5.04
CA LYS A 209 8.12 12.11 5.60
C LYS A 209 8.79 13.06 6.60
N GLU A 210 8.93 14.34 6.26
CA GLU A 210 9.50 15.35 7.16
C GLU A 210 8.71 15.47 8.47
N ASN A 211 7.37 15.46 8.41
CA ASN A 211 6.54 15.47 9.61
C ASN A 211 6.74 14.22 10.48
N ILE A 212 6.79 13.02 9.88
CA ILE A 212 6.96 11.77 10.64
C ILE A 212 8.35 11.71 11.29
N TYR A 213 9.37 12.22 10.61
CA TYR A 213 10.73 12.20 11.13
C TYR A 213 10.93 13.27 12.20
N SER A 214 10.46 14.49 11.96
CA SER A 214 10.72 15.64 12.83
C SER A 214 9.74 15.73 14.00
N ASN A 215 8.44 15.51 13.75
CA ASN A 215 7.40 15.69 14.78
C ASN A 215 7.10 14.39 15.53
N TRP A 216 7.13 13.23 14.86
CA TRP A 216 6.85 11.94 15.52
C TRP A 216 8.12 11.20 15.97
N GLY A 217 9.30 11.57 15.44
CA GLY A 217 10.58 10.96 15.80
C GLY A 217 10.82 9.56 15.22
N PHE A 218 10.01 9.11 14.25
CA PHE A 218 10.13 7.77 13.68
C PHE A 218 10.88 7.78 12.34
N THR A 219 12.21 7.89 12.41
CA THR A 219 13.08 8.01 11.23
C THR A 219 13.30 6.69 10.47
N HIS A 220 12.96 5.54 11.06
CA HIS A 220 13.14 4.22 10.47
C HIS A 220 12.04 3.81 9.47
N TYR A 221 10.96 4.59 9.36
CA TYR A 221 9.92 4.32 8.35
C TYR A 221 10.36 4.80 6.97
N LEU A 222 10.19 3.92 5.99
CA LEU A 222 10.36 4.22 4.57
C LEU A 222 9.01 4.35 3.88
N PHE A 223 9.01 4.98 2.70
CA PHE A 223 7.79 5.29 1.96
C PHE A 223 7.90 4.81 0.53
N LEU A 224 6.82 4.20 0.04
CA LEU A 224 6.68 3.66 -1.30
C LEU A 224 5.48 4.33 -1.99
N ASN A 225 5.78 5.34 -2.80
CA ASN A 225 4.83 5.94 -3.72
C ASN A 225 4.69 5.07 -4.99
N PRO A 226 3.75 5.39 -5.91
CA PRO A 226 3.51 4.57 -7.09
C PRO A 226 4.74 4.41 -8.00
N ILE A 227 5.59 5.42 -8.07
CA ILE A 227 6.83 5.36 -8.87
C ILE A 227 7.81 4.38 -8.21
N GLN A 228 8.00 4.46 -6.89
CA GLN A 228 8.89 3.58 -6.15
C GLN A 228 8.43 2.12 -6.19
N LEU A 229 7.12 1.88 -6.12
CA LEU A 229 6.55 0.54 -6.27
C LEU A 229 6.90 -0.07 -7.64
N CYS A 230 6.81 0.70 -8.72
CA CYS A 230 7.10 0.18 -10.06
C CYS A 230 8.61 0.06 -10.41
N LYS A 231 9.53 0.65 -9.65
CA LYS A 231 10.97 0.73 -10.02
C LYS A 231 11.70 -0.61 -10.20
N LYS A 232 11.19 -1.71 -9.61
CA LYS A 232 11.84 -3.03 -9.63
C LYS A 232 11.37 -3.96 -10.75
N LYS A 233 10.39 -3.55 -11.58
CA LYS A 233 9.79 -4.39 -12.62
C LYS A 233 9.96 -3.79 -14.01
#